data_AF-A0A2P7TIH8-F1
#
_entry.id   AF-A0A2P7TIH8-F1
#
_cell.length_a   1.000
_cell.length_b   1.000
_cell.length_c   1.000
_cell.angle_alpha   90.00
_cell.angle_beta   90.00
_cell.angle_gamma   90.00
#
_symmetry.space_group_name_H-M   'P 1'
#
loop_
_entity.id
_entity.type
_entity.pdbx_description
1 polymer ?
#
loop_
_entity_poly.entity_id
_entity_poly.type
_entity_poly.pdbx_seq_one_letter_code
_entity_poly.pdbx_strand_id
1 'polypeptide(L)'
;MKTNIAAILLFWFAACMCLSAQNVNSGFVHNGVNRTYIIHLPPTYTPNSQMPLVIVLHGLGDSGNGIMLGTGFNMAADTAGFIAVYPDAVDALFGAAAWNSGANPFGSADDVGFISALIDTMYAQYHIDQNRVYATGFSMGGIMSHRLACELSNRIAAIASGSGTFATSVIGNCSPGRSVPVMHVHGTADSVVPYDGNTLLGLQSVGATINFWVTNNNCALTAPASTPVANTANDGITIDKIEYDLCSNNSEVILYTATGMEHTWLQPNNDMSETAEIWKFFLRHQLNEQTVGIELGQPPLALQYYPNPAIDNLTVKVNFSNAHYLKFLNAAGQTVYQQVLTGNAQTVNINTSGLMPGLYLLQIQQASRLNTVKIQIGQ
;
A
#
# COMPACT_ATOMS: atom_id res chain seq x y z
N MET A 1 37.27 26.50 65.78
CA MET A 1 37.05 26.28 64.33
C MET A 1 36.69 24.82 64.11
N LYS A 2 35.41 24.50 63.89
CA LYS A 2 34.98 23.22 63.30
C LYS A 2 33.71 23.49 62.51
N THR A 3 33.87 23.70 61.21
CA THR A 3 32.79 23.80 60.22
C THR A 3 32.45 22.39 59.76
N ASN A 4 31.22 21.96 60.03
CA ASN A 4 30.66 20.73 59.47
C ASN A 4 30.08 21.06 58.09
N ILE A 5 30.64 20.47 57.03
CA ILE A 5 30.04 20.46 55.70
C ILE A 5 29.32 19.12 55.54
N ALA A 6 27.99 19.16 55.50
CA ALA A 6 27.17 18.01 55.13
C ALA A 6 27.16 17.89 53.60
N ALA A 7 27.67 16.78 53.07
CA ALA A 7 27.60 16.45 51.66
C ALA A 7 26.21 15.85 51.36
N ILE A 8 25.44 16.54 50.51
CA ILE A 8 24.19 16.02 49.95
C ILE A 8 24.56 15.17 48.74
N LEU A 9 24.39 13.86 48.84
CA LEU A 9 24.47 12.92 47.71
C LEU A 9 23.14 12.98 46.93
N LEU A 10 23.13 13.68 45.79
CA LEU A 10 22.07 13.56 44.80
C LEU A 10 22.25 12.23 44.06
N PHE A 11 21.40 11.25 44.34
CA PHE A 11 21.25 10.06 43.51
C PHE A 11 20.46 10.42 42.25
N TRP A 12 21.15 10.49 41.11
CA TRP A 12 20.54 10.58 39.79
C TRP A 12 20.00 9.19 39.42
N PHE A 13 18.70 8.96 39.64
CA PHE A 13 18.00 7.82 39.07
C PHE A 13 17.85 8.08 37.55
N ALA A 14 18.82 7.64 36.77
CA ALA A 14 18.61 7.48 35.34
C ALA A 14 17.64 6.31 35.14
N ALA A 15 16.37 6.63 34.87
CA ALA A 15 15.41 5.63 34.41
C ALA A 15 15.94 5.09 33.06
N CYS A 16 16.59 3.93 33.09
CA CYS A 16 16.89 3.17 31.90
C CYS A 16 15.54 2.67 31.36
N MET A 17 14.95 3.40 30.41
CA MET A 17 13.82 2.91 29.65
C MET A 17 14.33 1.72 28.83
N CYS A 18 14.10 0.51 29.33
CA CYS A 18 14.26 -0.68 28.50
C CYS A 18 13.30 -0.55 27.32
N LEU A 19 13.87 -0.48 26.13
CA LEU A 19 13.14 -0.60 24.87
C LEU A 19 12.61 -2.04 24.77
N SER A 20 11.40 -2.28 25.27
CA SER A 20 10.68 -3.54 25.07
C SER A 20 9.63 -3.34 23.98
N ALA A 21 9.29 -4.41 23.26
CA ALA A 21 8.10 -4.41 22.43
C ALA A 21 6.87 -4.09 23.29
N GLN A 22 5.89 -3.38 22.72
CA GLN A 22 4.69 -2.96 23.46
C GLN A 22 3.43 -3.25 22.66
N ASN A 23 2.48 -3.93 23.31
CA ASN A 23 1.12 -4.06 22.81
C ASN A 23 0.25 -2.98 23.47
N VAL A 24 -0.35 -2.12 22.67
CA VAL A 24 -1.22 -1.03 23.12
C VAL A 24 -2.63 -1.29 22.61
N ASN A 25 -3.57 -1.46 23.54
CA ASN A 25 -5.00 -1.49 23.21
C ASN A 25 -5.49 -0.06 23.02
N SER A 26 -6.17 0.20 21.91
CA SER A 26 -6.72 1.52 21.59
C SER A 26 -8.05 1.39 20.86
N GLY A 27 -8.70 2.51 20.63
CA GLY A 27 -9.96 2.57 19.91
C GLY A 27 -10.42 4.00 19.66
N PHE A 28 -11.32 4.16 18.70
CA PHE A 28 -12.03 5.41 18.46
C PHE A 28 -13.42 5.13 17.90
N VAL A 29 -14.29 6.14 17.98
CA VAL A 29 -15.64 6.05 17.41
C VAL A 29 -15.58 6.40 15.93
N HIS A 30 -16.03 5.47 15.06
CA HIS A 30 -16.21 5.67 13.62
C HIS A 30 -17.67 5.50 13.27
N ASN A 31 -18.30 6.51 12.66
CA ASN A 31 -19.72 6.50 12.31
C ASN A 31 -20.66 6.06 13.45
N GLY A 32 -20.36 6.48 14.68
CA GLY A 32 -21.15 6.13 15.87
C GLY A 32 -20.90 4.73 16.44
N VAL A 33 -19.98 3.96 15.86
CA VAL A 33 -19.57 2.62 16.36
C VAL A 33 -18.21 2.71 17.03
N ASN A 34 -18.08 2.12 18.22
CA ASN A 34 -16.78 2.01 18.89
C ASN A 34 -15.92 0.96 18.18
N ARG A 35 -14.79 1.38 17.63
CA ARG A 35 -13.84 0.51 16.93
C ARG A 35 -12.61 0.31 17.80
N THR A 36 -12.22 -0.93 18.02
CA THR A 36 -11.05 -1.29 18.84
C THR A 36 -9.96 -1.93 17.98
N TYR A 37 -8.72 -1.79 18.42
CA TYR A 37 -7.55 -2.36 17.78
C TYR A 37 -6.38 -2.49 18.75
N ILE A 38 -5.50 -3.45 18.47
CA ILE A 38 -4.24 -3.62 19.18
C ILE A 38 -3.12 -3.12 18.29
N ILE A 39 -2.23 -2.30 18.83
CA ILE A 39 -1.01 -1.85 18.17
C ILE A 39 0.16 -2.61 18.78
N HIS A 40 1.01 -3.18 17.94
CA HIS A 40 2.29 -3.71 18.36
C HIS A 40 3.41 -2.81 17.86
N LEU A 41 4.13 -2.22 18.82
CA LEU A 41 5.31 -1.41 18.56
C LEU A 41 6.57 -2.27 18.76
N PRO A 42 7.44 -2.39 17.74
CA PRO A 42 8.67 -3.17 17.88
C PRO A 42 9.65 -2.49 18.86
N PRO A 43 10.62 -3.20 19.46
CA PRO A 43 11.61 -2.63 20.38
C PRO A 43 12.41 -1.47 19.77
N THR A 44 12.52 -1.43 18.44
CA THR A 44 13.23 -0.38 17.71
C THR A 44 12.39 0.90 17.52
N TYR A 45 11.11 0.88 17.89
CA TYR A 45 10.21 2.02 17.73
C TYR A 45 10.66 3.21 18.57
N THR A 46 10.70 4.38 17.93
CA THR A 46 10.85 5.67 18.60
C THR A 46 9.83 6.64 18.03
N PRO A 47 9.36 7.66 18.80
CA PRO A 47 8.42 8.65 18.27
C PRO A 47 8.91 9.43 17.03
N ASN A 48 10.22 9.41 16.75
CA ASN A 48 10.82 10.09 15.60
C ASN A 48 11.08 9.17 14.40
N SER A 49 10.86 7.85 14.52
CA SER A 49 11.11 6.91 13.43
C SER A 49 9.86 6.73 12.56
N GLN A 50 9.98 7.02 11.26
CA GLN A 50 8.97 6.64 10.29
C GLN A 50 9.08 5.15 9.94
N MET A 51 8.15 4.36 10.47
CA MET A 51 8.10 2.92 10.27
C MET A 51 6.95 2.52 9.34
N PRO A 52 7.10 1.44 8.56
CA PRO A 52 5.98 0.85 7.85
C PRO A 52 4.84 0.45 8.79
N LEU A 53 3.62 0.43 8.26
CA LEU A 53 2.44 -0.09 8.95
C LEU A 53 1.96 -1.37 8.25
N VAL A 54 1.75 -2.43 9.03
CA VAL A 54 1.06 -3.64 8.57
C VAL A 54 -0.26 -3.78 9.32
N ILE A 55 -1.37 -3.71 8.59
CA ILE A 55 -2.72 -3.93 9.10
C ILE A 55 -3.05 -5.42 8.93
N VAL A 56 -3.33 -6.12 10.02
CA VAL A 56 -3.55 -7.58 10.04
C VAL A 56 -4.98 -7.89 10.48
N LEU A 57 -5.79 -8.38 9.55
CA LEU A 57 -7.25 -8.52 9.67
C LEU A 57 -7.65 -9.97 9.99
N HIS A 58 -8.37 -10.16 11.09
CA HIS A 58 -8.83 -11.47 11.55
C HIS A 58 -9.93 -12.08 10.67
N GLY A 59 -10.11 -13.40 10.78
CA GLY A 59 -11.19 -14.14 10.11
C GLY A 59 -12.56 -13.98 10.79
N LEU A 60 -13.61 -14.58 10.20
CA LEU A 60 -14.96 -14.54 10.78
C LEU A 60 -14.99 -15.18 12.17
N GLY A 61 -15.51 -14.46 13.15
CA GLY A 61 -15.63 -14.91 14.54
C GLY A 61 -14.36 -14.90 15.36
N ASP A 62 -13.24 -14.48 14.78
CA ASP A 62 -12.00 -14.23 15.49
C ASP A 62 -11.95 -12.76 16.00
N SER A 63 -10.80 -12.32 16.48
CA SER A 63 -10.55 -10.97 17.03
C SER A 63 -9.16 -10.48 16.64
N GLY A 64 -8.90 -9.18 16.82
CA GLY A 64 -7.56 -8.61 16.65
C GLY A 64 -6.52 -9.32 17.53
N ASN A 65 -6.89 -9.68 18.77
CA ASN A 65 -6.00 -10.44 19.65
C ASN A 65 -5.73 -11.86 19.14
N GLY A 66 -6.75 -12.55 18.62
CA GLY A 66 -6.62 -13.91 18.09
C GLY A 66 -5.66 -13.98 16.91
N ILE A 67 -5.86 -13.12 15.90
CA ILE A 67 -4.96 -13.09 14.74
C ILE A 67 -3.54 -12.61 15.10
N MET A 68 -3.39 -11.68 16.04
CA MET A 68 -2.07 -11.26 16.55
C MET A 68 -1.27 -12.45 17.09
N LEU A 69 -1.91 -13.29 17.90
CA LEU A 69 -1.28 -14.48 18.48
C LEU A 69 -1.10 -15.61 17.46
N GLY A 70 -2.00 -15.72 16.48
CA GLY A 70 -2.04 -16.83 15.52
C GLY A 70 -1.10 -16.69 14.32
N THR A 71 -0.64 -15.49 13.99
CA THR A 71 0.10 -15.23 12.73
C THR A 71 1.59 -14.92 12.91
N GLY A 72 2.04 -14.60 14.13
CA GLY A 72 3.47 -14.31 14.37
C GLY A 72 3.96 -12.95 13.84
N PHE A 73 3.06 -12.05 13.43
CA PHE A 73 3.44 -10.71 12.95
C PHE A 73 4.17 -9.88 14.01
N ASN A 74 3.96 -10.10 15.32
CA ASN A 74 4.74 -9.44 16.37
C ASN A 74 6.24 -9.77 16.25
N MET A 75 6.58 -11.05 16.08
CA MET A 75 7.99 -11.46 15.94
C MET A 75 8.61 -10.90 14.66
N ALA A 76 7.83 -10.86 13.57
CA ALA A 76 8.27 -10.25 12.33
C ALA A 76 8.49 -8.73 12.50
N ALA A 77 7.58 -8.03 13.18
CA ALA A 77 7.68 -6.61 13.50
C ALA A 77 8.93 -6.31 14.32
N ASP A 78 9.15 -7.07 15.40
CA ASP A 78 10.31 -6.94 16.28
C ASP A 78 11.64 -7.08 15.52
N THR A 79 11.68 -8.03 14.59
CA THR A 79 12.91 -8.35 13.84
C THR A 79 13.15 -7.38 12.68
N ALA A 80 12.07 -6.93 12.02
CA ALA A 80 12.19 -6.18 10.78
C ALA A 80 11.89 -4.68 10.88
N GLY A 81 11.37 -4.21 12.02
CA GLY A 81 11.14 -2.79 12.27
C GLY A 81 9.94 -2.22 11.52
N PHE A 82 8.75 -2.76 11.78
CA PHE A 82 7.48 -2.17 11.35
C PHE A 82 6.46 -2.17 12.49
N ILE A 83 5.45 -1.31 12.42
CA ILE A 83 4.32 -1.30 13.34
C ILE A 83 3.26 -2.26 12.80
N ALA A 84 2.78 -3.18 13.63
CA ALA A 84 1.64 -4.01 13.30
C ALA A 84 0.39 -3.49 14.02
N VAL A 85 -0.75 -3.48 13.34
CA VAL A 85 -2.04 -3.14 13.94
C VAL A 85 -3.07 -4.24 13.65
N TYR A 86 -3.78 -4.64 14.69
CA TYR A 86 -4.75 -5.73 14.69
C TYR A 86 -6.12 -5.20 15.07
N PRO A 87 -6.88 -4.67 14.11
CA PRO A 87 -8.21 -4.14 14.38
C PRO A 87 -9.26 -5.23 14.56
N ASP A 88 -10.27 -4.92 15.37
CA ASP A 88 -11.47 -5.74 15.53
C ASP A 88 -12.55 -5.33 14.52
N ALA A 89 -13.18 -6.35 13.94
CA ALA A 89 -14.45 -6.21 13.26
C ALA A 89 -15.59 -6.10 14.28
N VAL A 90 -16.66 -5.39 13.92
CA VAL A 90 -17.71 -4.99 14.88
C VAL A 90 -19.09 -5.53 14.56
N ASP A 91 -19.33 -6.02 13.34
CA ASP A 91 -20.61 -6.65 13.04
C ASP A 91 -20.69 -8.04 13.64
N ALA A 92 -21.84 -8.38 14.22
CA ALA A 92 -22.09 -9.70 14.75
C ALA A 92 -22.92 -10.51 13.73
N LEU A 93 -22.27 -11.29 12.89
CA LEU A 93 -22.95 -12.29 12.07
C LEU A 93 -23.14 -13.55 12.92
N PHE A 94 -24.38 -13.85 13.31
CA PHE A 94 -24.69 -14.96 14.23
C PHE A 94 -23.92 -14.90 15.57
N GLY A 95 -23.56 -13.68 16.02
CA GLY A 95 -22.77 -13.48 17.26
C GLY A 95 -21.25 -13.50 17.06
N ALA A 96 -20.76 -13.67 15.83
CA ALA A 96 -19.35 -13.68 15.48
C ALA A 96 -18.93 -12.33 14.85
N ALA A 97 -17.79 -11.79 15.28
CA ALA A 97 -17.22 -10.56 14.72
C ALA A 97 -16.94 -10.72 13.21
N ALA A 98 -17.41 -9.77 12.42
CA ALA A 98 -17.34 -9.86 10.97
C ALA A 98 -17.02 -8.54 10.26
N TRP A 99 -16.22 -8.66 9.19
CA TRP A 99 -15.91 -7.59 8.26
C TRP A 99 -17.00 -7.52 7.19
N ASN A 100 -17.36 -6.31 6.82
CA ASN A 100 -18.01 -5.99 5.57
C ASN A 100 -17.00 -6.20 4.41
N SER A 101 -16.64 -7.44 4.15
CA SER A 101 -15.71 -7.82 3.07
C SER A 101 -16.40 -7.94 1.70
N GLY A 102 -17.73 -7.91 1.70
CA GLY A 102 -18.57 -8.19 0.53
C GLY A 102 -18.88 -9.68 0.31
N ALA A 103 -18.28 -10.59 1.08
CA ALA A 103 -18.68 -12.00 1.07
C ALA A 103 -19.95 -12.22 1.91
N ASN A 104 -20.65 -13.34 1.65
CA ASN A 104 -21.79 -13.75 2.46
C ASN A 104 -21.34 -14.54 3.69
N PRO A 105 -21.98 -14.32 4.86
CA PRO A 105 -22.99 -13.29 5.10
C PRO A 105 -22.35 -11.89 5.14
N PHE A 106 -23.05 -10.88 4.63
CA PHE A 106 -22.51 -9.51 4.53
C PHE A 106 -22.38 -8.86 5.91
N GLY A 107 -21.19 -8.32 6.22
CA GLY A 107 -21.07 -7.25 7.20
C GLY A 107 -21.78 -5.97 6.72
N SER A 108 -22.15 -5.09 7.64
CA SER A 108 -22.81 -3.81 7.40
C SER A 108 -22.00 -2.59 7.84
N ALA A 109 -21.00 -2.78 8.70
CA ALA A 109 -20.14 -1.71 9.19
C ALA A 109 -19.31 -1.09 8.06
N ASP A 110 -19.01 0.20 8.20
CA ASP A 110 -18.09 0.90 7.31
C ASP A 110 -16.64 0.57 7.67
N ASP A 111 -16.22 -0.64 7.32
CA ASP A 111 -14.86 -1.13 7.60
C ASP A 111 -13.80 -0.48 6.74
N VAL A 112 -14.11 -0.16 5.48
CA VAL A 112 -13.18 0.57 4.60
C VAL A 112 -12.91 1.96 5.16
N GLY A 113 -13.96 2.71 5.54
CA GLY A 113 -13.80 4.03 6.15
C GLY A 113 -13.10 3.98 7.50
N PHE A 114 -13.40 2.96 8.32
CA PHE A 114 -12.70 2.76 9.59
C PHE A 114 -11.19 2.50 9.38
N ILE A 115 -10.82 1.60 8.46
CA ILE A 115 -9.41 1.31 8.19
C ILE A 115 -8.69 2.54 7.64
N SER A 116 -9.34 3.33 6.78
CA SER A 116 -8.80 4.62 6.32
C SER A 116 -8.52 5.58 7.49
N ALA A 117 -9.49 5.75 8.41
CA ALA A 117 -9.33 6.58 9.61
C ALA A 117 -8.29 6.01 10.60
N LEU A 118 -8.13 4.68 10.64
CA LEU A 118 -7.09 4.02 11.43
C LEU A 118 -5.70 4.37 10.88
N ILE A 119 -5.50 4.38 9.55
CA ILE A 119 -4.24 4.81 8.94
C ILE A 119 -3.93 6.27 9.32
N ASP A 120 -4.92 7.17 9.28
CA ASP A 120 -4.75 8.57 9.71
C ASP A 120 -4.35 8.66 11.18
N THR A 121 -4.98 7.85 12.04
CA THR A 121 -4.68 7.78 13.47
C THR A 121 -3.26 7.27 13.71
N MET A 122 -2.83 6.23 12.98
CA MET A 122 -1.49 5.68 13.09
C MET A 122 -0.43 6.69 12.62
N TYR A 123 -0.72 7.47 11.58
CA TYR A 123 0.15 8.58 11.16
C TYR A 123 0.25 9.68 12.22
N ALA A 124 -0.90 10.14 12.74
CA ALA A 124 -0.93 11.25 13.70
C ALA A 124 -0.28 10.91 15.05
N GLN A 125 -0.41 9.67 15.52
CA GLN A 125 0.04 9.27 16.86
C GLN A 125 1.38 8.54 16.87
N TYR A 126 1.69 7.77 15.82
CA TYR A 126 2.85 6.88 15.78
C TYR A 126 3.83 7.20 14.65
N HIS A 127 3.55 8.22 13.83
CA HIS A 127 4.43 8.72 12.78
C HIS A 127 4.79 7.65 11.73
N ILE A 128 3.83 6.81 11.33
CA ILE A 128 4.04 5.79 10.29
C ILE A 128 4.52 6.43 8.96
N ASP A 129 5.22 5.63 8.16
CA ASP A 129 5.49 5.95 6.76
C ASP A 129 4.23 5.69 5.92
N GLN A 130 3.57 6.76 5.49
CA GLN A 130 2.32 6.68 4.70
C GLN A 130 2.51 6.05 3.33
N ASN A 131 3.74 5.97 2.82
CA ASN A 131 4.05 5.28 1.57
C ASN A 131 4.28 3.78 1.76
N ARG A 132 4.44 3.31 3.01
CA ARG A 132 4.65 1.89 3.36
C ARG A 132 3.58 1.39 4.30
N VAL A 133 2.33 1.52 3.87
CA VAL A 133 1.16 0.95 4.53
C VAL A 133 0.72 -0.29 3.76
N TYR A 134 0.59 -1.41 4.46
CA TYR A 134 0.21 -2.70 3.89
C TYR A 134 -1.00 -3.27 4.61
N ALA A 135 -1.80 -4.07 3.91
CA ALA A 135 -2.91 -4.79 4.52
C ALA A 135 -2.81 -6.28 4.23
N THR A 136 -3.10 -7.08 5.24
CA THR A 136 -3.17 -8.54 5.13
C THR A 136 -4.20 -9.09 6.08
N GLY A 137 -4.56 -10.36 5.91
CA GLY A 137 -5.45 -11.04 6.81
C GLY A 137 -5.69 -12.48 6.40
N PHE A 138 -6.38 -13.19 7.28
CA PHE A 138 -6.74 -14.59 7.09
C PHE A 138 -8.24 -14.73 6.84
N SER A 139 -8.63 -15.66 5.97
CA SER A 139 -10.05 -15.96 5.70
C SER A 139 -10.78 -14.69 5.25
N MET A 140 -11.87 -14.31 5.93
CA MET A 140 -12.58 -13.06 5.68
C MET A 140 -11.71 -11.79 5.81
N GLY A 141 -10.67 -11.79 6.63
CA GLY A 141 -9.68 -10.70 6.65
C GLY A 141 -8.84 -10.63 5.38
N GLY A 142 -8.56 -11.77 4.75
CA GLY A 142 -7.95 -11.85 3.42
C GLY A 142 -8.90 -11.34 2.32
N ILE A 143 -10.18 -11.72 2.38
CA ILE A 143 -11.24 -11.17 1.51
C ILE A 143 -11.31 -9.65 1.67
N MET A 144 -11.31 -9.15 2.91
CA MET A 144 -11.31 -7.73 3.20
C MET A 144 -10.05 -7.03 2.68
N SER A 145 -8.89 -7.67 2.73
CA SER A 145 -7.65 -7.12 2.16
C SER A 145 -7.78 -6.85 0.66
N HIS A 146 -8.42 -7.73 -0.11
CA HIS A 146 -8.74 -7.46 -1.52
C HIS A 146 -9.68 -6.27 -1.70
N ARG A 147 -10.72 -6.15 -0.87
CA ARG A 147 -11.62 -4.99 -0.89
C ARG A 147 -10.87 -3.68 -0.59
N LEU A 148 -10.00 -3.69 0.42
CA LEU A 148 -9.16 -2.54 0.76
C LEU A 148 -8.23 -2.15 -0.40
N ALA A 149 -7.68 -3.13 -1.14
CA ALA A 149 -6.87 -2.83 -2.33
C ALA A 149 -7.69 -2.14 -3.43
N CYS A 150 -9.00 -2.40 -3.55
CA CYS A 150 -9.87 -1.72 -4.51
C CYS A 150 -10.20 -0.29 -4.09
N GLU A 151 -10.52 -0.09 -2.81
CA GLU A 151 -11.12 1.17 -2.32
C GLU A 151 -10.12 2.12 -1.64
N LEU A 152 -8.96 1.61 -1.20
CA LEU A 152 -7.88 2.36 -0.56
C LEU A 152 -6.52 2.18 -1.27
N SER A 153 -6.53 1.93 -2.59
CA SER A 153 -5.32 1.72 -3.41
C SER A 153 -4.32 2.90 -3.36
N ASN A 154 -4.79 4.09 -3.03
CA ASN A 154 -4.01 5.31 -2.85
C ASN A 154 -3.40 5.44 -1.44
N ARG A 155 -3.77 4.55 -0.51
CA ARG A 155 -3.31 4.51 0.87
C ARG A 155 -2.56 3.22 1.21
N ILE A 156 -2.76 2.16 0.43
CA ILE A 156 -2.16 0.84 0.65
C ILE A 156 -1.20 0.52 -0.49
N ALA A 157 0.07 0.33 -0.14
CA ALA A 157 1.16 0.06 -1.07
C ALA A 157 1.04 -1.32 -1.74
N ALA A 158 0.69 -2.33 -0.94
CA ALA A 158 0.52 -3.73 -1.37
C ALA A 158 -0.38 -4.47 -0.38
N ILE A 159 -0.98 -5.58 -0.84
CA ILE A 159 -1.77 -6.48 0.01
C ILE A 159 -1.30 -7.92 -0.07
N ALA A 160 -1.54 -8.68 1.00
CA ALA A 160 -1.39 -10.12 1.00
C ALA A 160 -2.62 -10.81 1.59
N SER A 161 -3.07 -11.91 1.00
CA SER A 161 -4.25 -12.64 1.46
C SER A 161 -3.92 -14.10 1.78
N GLY A 162 -4.25 -14.53 3.00
CA GLY A 162 -4.21 -15.93 3.42
C GLY A 162 -5.61 -16.54 3.42
N SER A 163 -5.85 -17.58 2.62
CA SER A 163 -7.15 -18.28 2.54
C SER A 163 -8.38 -17.36 2.34
N GLY A 164 -8.23 -16.21 1.67
CA GLY A 164 -9.34 -15.28 1.41
C GLY A 164 -9.38 -14.82 -0.05
N THR A 165 -10.42 -15.20 -0.81
CA THR A 165 -10.56 -14.81 -2.22
C THR A 165 -11.30 -13.50 -2.40
N PHE A 166 -11.41 -12.99 -3.63
CA PHE A 166 -12.31 -11.87 -3.90
C PHE A 166 -13.76 -12.23 -3.58
N ALA A 167 -14.47 -11.29 -2.95
CA ALA A 167 -15.91 -11.32 -2.90
C ALA A 167 -16.53 -10.99 -4.27
N THR A 168 -17.55 -11.75 -4.68
CA THR A 168 -18.31 -11.56 -5.93
C THR A 168 -18.93 -10.16 -6.02
N SER A 169 -19.39 -9.61 -4.88
CA SER A 169 -20.00 -8.28 -4.83
C SER A 169 -19.00 -7.14 -5.05
N VAL A 170 -17.71 -7.39 -4.84
CA VAL A 170 -16.63 -6.39 -4.91
C VAL A 170 -15.91 -6.44 -6.26
N ILE A 171 -15.57 -7.65 -6.74
CA ILE A 171 -14.67 -7.83 -7.90
C ILE A 171 -15.14 -7.10 -9.17
N GLY A 172 -16.45 -7.06 -9.43
CA GLY A 172 -17.01 -6.46 -10.64
C GLY A 172 -16.88 -4.93 -10.73
N ASN A 173 -16.74 -4.25 -9.58
CA ASN A 173 -16.60 -2.79 -9.50
C ASN A 173 -15.22 -2.36 -8.99
N CYS A 174 -14.31 -3.31 -8.75
CA CYS A 174 -12.97 -3.01 -8.29
C CYS A 174 -12.18 -2.29 -9.37
N SER A 175 -11.83 -1.02 -9.11
CA SER A 175 -11.04 -0.19 -10.02
C SER A 175 -10.08 0.68 -9.22
N PRO A 176 -8.94 0.12 -8.77
CA PRO A 176 -7.99 0.82 -7.89
C PRO A 176 -7.28 2.00 -8.57
N GLY A 177 -7.45 2.21 -9.88
CA GLY A 177 -6.81 3.31 -10.61
C GLY A 177 -5.28 3.22 -10.71
N ARG A 178 -4.67 2.13 -10.21
CA ARG A 178 -3.25 1.80 -10.30
C ARG A 178 -3.04 0.29 -10.27
N SER A 179 -1.84 -0.13 -10.69
CA SER A 179 -1.37 -1.50 -10.44
C SER A 179 -1.09 -1.67 -8.95
N VAL A 180 -1.69 -2.69 -8.33
CA VAL A 180 -1.54 -2.97 -6.88
C VAL A 180 -0.78 -4.29 -6.73
N PRO A 181 0.41 -4.30 -6.12
CA PRO A 181 1.08 -5.55 -5.80
C PRO A 181 0.22 -6.43 -4.89
N VAL A 182 0.08 -7.71 -5.24
CA VAL A 182 -0.73 -8.68 -4.48
C VAL A 182 0.03 -10.00 -4.28
N MET A 183 0.04 -10.50 -3.04
CA MET A 183 0.40 -11.88 -2.73
C MET A 183 -0.82 -12.64 -2.22
N HIS A 184 -0.96 -13.90 -2.59
CA HIS A 184 -2.08 -14.75 -2.17
C HIS A 184 -1.58 -16.15 -1.82
N VAL A 185 -2.03 -16.69 -0.70
CA VAL A 185 -1.73 -18.05 -0.26
C VAL A 185 -3.05 -18.79 -0.08
N HIS A 186 -3.16 -20.00 -0.63
CA HIS A 186 -4.40 -20.76 -0.54
C HIS A 186 -4.20 -22.27 -0.57
N GLY A 187 -5.02 -22.96 0.23
CA GLY A 187 -5.04 -24.41 0.31
C GLY A 187 -5.98 -25.02 -0.73
N THR A 188 -5.57 -26.10 -1.40
CA THR A 188 -6.46 -26.78 -2.36
C THR A 188 -7.54 -27.63 -1.69
N ALA A 189 -7.38 -27.95 -0.40
CA ALA A 189 -8.34 -28.70 0.41
C ALA A 189 -9.13 -27.80 1.37
N ASP A 190 -9.05 -26.48 1.18
CA ASP A 190 -9.81 -25.51 1.97
C ASP A 190 -11.33 -25.72 1.76
N SER A 191 -12.03 -26.17 2.81
CA SER A 191 -13.46 -26.42 2.76
C SER A 191 -14.30 -25.24 3.27
N VAL A 192 -13.65 -24.19 3.77
CA VAL A 192 -14.29 -22.99 4.34
C VAL A 192 -14.36 -21.88 3.30
N VAL A 193 -13.23 -21.60 2.66
CA VAL A 193 -13.11 -20.73 1.48
C VAL A 193 -12.60 -21.62 0.34
N PRO A 194 -13.49 -22.26 -0.44
CA PRO A 194 -13.05 -23.23 -1.43
C PRO A 194 -12.16 -22.62 -2.51
N TYR A 195 -11.09 -23.34 -2.87
CA TYR A 195 -10.13 -22.93 -3.90
C TYR A 195 -10.81 -22.59 -5.24
N ASP A 196 -11.82 -23.38 -5.61
CA ASP A 196 -12.62 -23.20 -6.83
C ASP A 196 -13.77 -22.18 -6.69
N GLY A 197 -13.84 -21.50 -5.55
CA GLY A 197 -14.86 -20.52 -5.22
C GLY A 197 -16.15 -21.13 -4.70
N ASN A 198 -17.07 -20.27 -4.25
CA ASN A 198 -18.36 -20.68 -3.74
C ASN A 198 -19.40 -19.57 -3.99
N THR A 199 -20.30 -19.81 -4.94
CA THR A 199 -21.31 -18.82 -5.35
C THR A 199 -22.31 -18.49 -4.23
N LEU A 200 -22.66 -19.46 -3.38
CA LEU A 200 -23.57 -19.25 -2.25
C LEU A 200 -22.94 -18.30 -1.21
N LEU A 201 -21.66 -18.48 -0.94
CA LEU A 201 -20.89 -17.62 -0.05
C LEU A 201 -20.43 -16.31 -0.72
N GLY A 202 -20.72 -16.11 -2.01
CA GLY A 202 -20.27 -14.94 -2.76
C GLY A 202 -18.75 -14.87 -2.89
N LEU A 203 -18.08 -16.02 -3.04
CA LEU A 203 -16.63 -16.14 -3.12
C LEU A 203 -16.21 -16.52 -4.54
N GLN A 204 -15.26 -15.77 -5.10
CA GLN A 204 -14.60 -16.11 -6.36
C GLN A 204 -13.62 -17.27 -6.15
N SER A 205 -13.25 -17.96 -7.23
CA SER A 205 -12.14 -18.91 -7.18
C SER A 205 -10.81 -18.18 -7.00
N VAL A 206 -9.79 -18.91 -6.52
CA VAL A 206 -8.41 -18.42 -6.49
C VAL A 206 -7.96 -18.03 -7.89
N GLY A 207 -8.26 -18.86 -8.90
CA GLY A 207 -7.94 -18.57 -10.30
C GLY A 207 -8.56 -17.26 -10.80
N ALA A 208 -9.84 -17.01 -10.51
CA ALA A 208 -10.51 -15.76 -10.88
C ALA A 208 -9.93 -14.55 -10.14
N THR A 209 -9.61 -14.72 -8.85
CA THR A 209 -8.99 -13.69 -8.00
C THR A 209 -7.64 -13.25 -8.55
N ILE A 210 -6.77 -14.22 -8.87
CA ILE A 210 -5.43 -13.94 -9.43
C ILE A 210 -5.54 -13.36 -10.84
N ASN A 211 -6.40 -13.91 -11.70
CA ASN A 211 -6.58 -13.40 -13.05
C ASN A 211 -7.05 -11.93 -13.07
N PHE A 212 -7.89 -11.53 -12.11
CA PHE A 212 -8.26 -10.13 -11.94
C PHE A 212 -7.02 -9.25 -11.69
N TRP A 213 -6.16 -9.60 -10.73
CA TRP A 213 -4.98 -8.80 -10.39
C TRP A 213 -3.94 -8.78 -11.50
N VAL A 214 -3.71 -9.92 -12.15
CA VAL A 214 -2.85 -10.02 -13.35
C VAL A 214 -3.32 -9.05 -14.43
N THR A 215 -4.64 -9.00 -14.67
CA THR A 215 -5.24 -8.08 -15.64
C THR A 215 -5.14 -6.63 -15.19
N ASN A 216 -5.54 -6.30 -13.96
CA ASN A 216 -5.47 -4.95 -13.40
C ASN A 216 -4.04 -4.38 -13.44
N ASN A 217 -3.05 -5.22 -13.16
CA ASN A 217 -1.66 -4.82 -13.12
C ASN A 217 -0.97 -4.81 -14.49
N ASN A 218 -1.70 -5.15 -15.56
CA ASN A 218 -1.17 -5.31 -16.92
C ASN A 218 0.07 -6.22 -16.94
N CYS A 219 0.00 -7.34 -16.24
CA CYS A 219 1.06 -8.34 -16.26
C CYS A 219 1.10 -9.07 -17.61
N ALA A 220 2.25 -9.67 -17.94
CA ALA A 220 2.33 -10.59 -19.07
C ALA A 220 1.27 -11.71 -18.95
N LEU A 221 0.46 -11.89 -20.00
CA LEU A 221 -0.67 -12.82 -19.99
C LEU A 221 -0.25 -14.30 -20.01
N THR A 222 0.98 -14.59 -20.41
CA THR A 222 1.53 -15.95 -20.31
C THR A 222 1.89 -16.23 -18.86
N ALA A 223 1.19 -17.20 -18.25
CA ALA A 223 1.50 -17.63 -16.90
C ALA A 223 2.97 -18.11 -16.80
N PRO A 224 3.75 -17.55 -15.85
CA PRO A 224 5.09 -18.04 -15.56
C PRO A 224 5.07 -19.50 -15.09
N ALA A 225 6.22 -20.17 -15.19
CA ALA A 225 6.35 -21.53 -14.69
C ALA A 225 6.15 -21.57 -13.17
N SER A 226 5.43 -22.59 -12.67
CA SER A 226 5.36 -22.86 -11.24
C SER A 226 6.73 -23.26 -10.71
N THR A 227 7.07 -22.77 -9.52
CA THR A 227 8.29 -23.11 -8.79
C THR A 227 7.92 -23.78 -7.47
N PRO A 228 8.38 -25.01 -7.21
CA PRO A 228 8.09 -25.68 -5.95
C PRO A 228 8.87 -25.02 -4.80
N VAL A 229 8.20 -24.83 -3.67
CA VAL A 229 8.83 -24.52 -2.38
C VAL A 229 9.42 -25.82 -1.81
N ALA A 230 10.51 -25.72 -1.06
CA ALA A 230 11.16 -26.88 -0.47
C ALA A 230 10.21 -27.61 0.50
N ASN A 231 9.82 -28.83 0.16
CA ASN A 231 9.02 -29.70 1.03
C ASN A 231 9.92 -30.34 2.10
N THR A 232 9.90 -29.78 3.30
CA THR A 232 10.74 -30.13 4.45
C THR A 232 9.93 -30.69 5.62
N ALA A 233 8.63 -30.41 5.67
CA ALA A 233 7.69 -30.96 6.62
C ALA A 233 7.16 -32.32 6.14
N ASN A 234 6.75 -33.16 7.09
CA ASN A 234 6.10 -34.44 6.79
C ASN A 234 4.62 -34.37 7.17
N ASP A 235 3.91 -33.40 6.59
CA ASP A 235 2.49 -33.10 6.87
C ASP A 235 1.57 -33.41 5.68
N GLY A 236 2.14 -33.86 4.55
CA GLY A 236 1.39 -34.19 3.33
C GLY A 236 0.98 -32.97 2.51
N ILE A 237 1.48 -31.78 2.86
CA ILE A 237 1.29 -30.55 2.10
C ILE A 237 2.46 -30.37 1.13
N THR A 238 2.20 -29.84 -0.06
CA THR A 238 3.24 -29.38 -0.98
C THR A 238 2.88 -28.01 -1.51
N ILE A 239 3.86 -27.12 -1.63
CA ILE A 239 3.59 -25.72 -1.98
C ILE A 239 4.28 -25.37 -3.29
N ASP A 240 3.48 -24.82 -4.19
CA ASP A 240 3.90 -24.32 -5.49
C ASP A 240 3.71 -22.80 -5.53
N LYS A 241 4.68 -22.08 -6.11
CA LYS A 241 4.68 -20.63 -6.26
C LYS A 241 4.65 -20.25 -7.73
N ILE A 242 3.72 -19.36 -8.09
CA ILE A 242 3.70 -18.64 -9.37
C ILE A 242 3.86 -17.15 -9.09
N GLU A 243 4.79 -16.50 -9.80
CA GLU A 243 5.10 -15.07 -9.64
C GLU A 243 5.00 -14.38 -11.00
N TYR A 244 4.04 -13.46 -11.14
CA TYR A 244 3.89 -12.55 -12.27
C TYR A 244 4.63 -11.26 -11.94
N ASP A 245 5.88 -11.12 -12.39
CA ASP A 245 6.79 -10.00 -12.09
C ASP A 245 6.92 -9.00 -13.26
N LEU A 246 6.52 -9.40 -14.47
CA LEU A 246 6.46 -8.54 -15.66
C LEU A 246 5.15 -7.74 -15.71
N CYS A 247 4.91 -6.89 -14.71
CA CYS A 247 3.72 -6.04 -14.61
C CYS A 247 4.05 -4.54 -14.70
N SER A 248 3.03 -3.71 -14.88
CA SER A 248 3.19 -2.25 -14.89
C SER A 248 3.64 -1.71 -13.53
N ASN A 249 4.39 -0.60 -13.55
CA ASN A 249 4.82 0.15 -12.36
C ASN A 249 5.57 -0.68 -11.31
N ASN A 250 6.34 -1.69 -11.73
CA ASN A 250 7.06 -2.62 -10.83
C ASN A 250 6.13 -3.29 -9.81
N SER A 251 4.85 -3.46 -10.15
CA SER A 251 3.95 -4.32 -9.40
C SER A 251 4.26 -5.78 -9.68
N GLU A 252 3.77 -6.67 -8.82
CA GLU A 252 3.84 -8.11 -9.02
C GLU A 252 2.59 -8.78 -8.44
N VAL A 253 2.26 -9.95 -8.96
CA VAL A 253 1.19 -10.81 -8.42
C VAL A 253 1.80 -12.18 -8.09
N ILE A 254 1.70 -12.61 -6.84
CA ILE A 254 2.23 -13.90 -6.38
C ILE A 254 1.09 -14.78 -5.90
N LEU A 255 1.06 -16.02 -6.37
CA LEU A 255 0.21 -17.08 -5.85
C LEU A 255 1.08 -18.19 -5.26
N TYR A 256 0.83 -18.52 -3.99
CA TYR A 256 1.24 -19.78 -3.39
C TYR A 256 0.04 -20.72 -3.32
N THR A 257 0.13 -21.86 -3.99
CA THR A 257 -0.86 -22.93 -3.96
C THR A 257 -0.32 -24.05 -3.06
N ALA A 258 -0.93 -24.23 -1.89
CA ALA A 258 -0.59 -25.30 -0.95
C ALA A 258 -1.52 -26.51 -1.19
N THR A 259 -1.02 -27.48 -1.94
CA THR A 259 -1.75 -28.72 -2.25
C THR A 259 -1.94 -29.54 -0.98
N GLY A 260 -3.18 -29.91 -0.67
CA GLY A 260 -3.54 -30.69 0.53
C GLY A 260 -3.75 -29.85 1.81
N MET A 261 -3.41 -28.56 1.79
CA MET A 261 -3.68 -27.66 2.92
C MET A 261 -5.18 -27.35 3.02
N GLU A 262 -5.72 -27.43 4.25
CA GLU A 262 -7.08 -26.98 4.59
C GLU A 262 -7.13 -25.46 4.83
N HIS A 263 -8.06 -24.98 5.65
CA HIS A 263 -8.22 -23.56 5.99
C HIS A 263 -7.26 -23.16 7.11
N THR A 264 -5.98 -22.97 6.79
CA THR A 264 -4.91 -22.75 7.79
C THR A 264 -3.93 -21.65 7.34
N TRP A 265 -3.38 -20.92 8.31
CA TRP A 265 -2.26 -20.00 8.11
C TRP A 265 -0.93 -20.74 8.23
N LEU A 266 -0.07 -20.68 7.21
CA LEU A 266 1.17 -21.48 7.20
C LEU A 266 2.20 -20.94 8.20
N GLN A 267 2.67 -21.84 9.04
CA GLN A 267 3.72 -21.58 10.03
C GLN A 267 5.06 -22.15 9.55
N PRO A 268 6.22 -21.73 10.11
CA PRO A 268 7.53 -22.23 9.69
C PRO A 268 7.69 -23.76 9.65
N ASN A 269 6.85 -24.50 10.38
CA ASN A 269 6.82 -25.97 10.41
C ASN A 269 5.95 -26.60 9.30
N ASN A 270 5.37 -25.80 8.39
CA ASN A 270 4.61 -26.21 7.21
C ASN A 270 5.33 -25.78 5.93
N ASP A 271 6.63 -26.08 5.82
CA ASP A 271 7.55 -25.72 4.72
C ASP A 271 7.88 -24.24 4.54
N MET A 272 6.95 -23.34 4.86
CA MET A 272 7.12 -21.91 4.74
C MET A 272 6.41 -21.17 5.86
N SER A 273 6.98 -20.03 6.26
CA SER A 273 6.26 -19.06 7.08
C SER A 273 5.54 -18.09 6.16
N GLU A 274 4.20 -18.14 6.16
CA GLU A 274 3.38 -17.20 5.39
C GLU A 274 3.70 -15.76 5.76
N THR A 275 3.78 -15.46 7.06
CA THR A 275 4.15 -14.14 7.60
C THR A 275 5.52 -13.66 7.11
N ALA A 276 6.52 -14.53 7.08
CA ALA A 276 7.85 -14.16 6.61
C ALA A 276 7.86 -13.85 5.11
N GLU A 277 7.16 -14.65 4.29
CA GLU A 277 7.05 -14.40 2.86
C GLU A 277 6.23 -13.14 2.55
N ILE A 278 5.13 -12.91 3.28
CA ILE A 278 4.34 -11.69 3.18
C ILE A 278 5.21 -10.45 3.48
N TRP A 279 6.02 -10.51 4.54
CA TRP A 279 6.89 -9.39 4.85
C TRP A 279 7.98 -9.16 3.79
N LYS A 280 8.63 -10.23 3.30
CA LYS A 280 9.59 -10.13 2.18
C LYS A 280 8.96 -9.52 0.94
N PHE A 281 7.71 -9.85 0.65
CA PHE A 281 6.92 -9.27 -0.42
C PHE A 281 6.63 -7.78 -0.17
N PHE A 282 6.08 -7.41 0.99
CA PHE A 282 5.80 -6.02 1.34
C PHE A 282 7.03 -5.11 1.28
N LEU A 283 8.19 -5.60 1.73
CA LEU A 283 9.46 -4.87 1.67
C LEU A 283 9.86 -4.39 0.27
N ARG A 284 9.39 -5.05 -0.79
CA ARG A 284 9.67 -4.67 -2.18
C ARG A 284 8.77 -3.56 -2.71
N HIS A 285 7.74 -3.19 -1.95
CA HIS A 285 6.70 -2.30 -2.42
C HIS A 285 6.51 -1.11 -1.51
N GLN A 286 6.27 0.02 -2.13
CA GLN A 286 5.80 1.23 -1.48
C GLN A 286 4.84 1.89 -2.46
N LEU A 287 3.94 2.72 -1.95
CA LEU A 287 3.37 3.76 -2.77
C LEU A 287 4.55 4.62 -3.19
N ASN A 288 4.93 4.50 -4.46
CA ASN A 288 5.64 5.61 -5.07
C ASN A 288 4.72 6.79 -4.85
N GLU A 289 5.25 7.92 -4.37
CA GLU A 289 4.50 9.16 -4.48
C GLU A 289 3.95 9.18 -5.90
N GLN A 290 2.63 9.09 -6.04
CA GLN A 290 2.04 9.61 -7.23
C GLN A 290 2.35 11.09 -7.13
N THR A 291 3.50 11.49 -7.63
CA THR A 291 3.79 12.85 -8.04
C THR A 291 2.86 13.15 -9.23
N VAL A 292 1.56 13.19 -8.97
CA VAL A 292 0.77 14.36 -9.36
C VAL A 292 1.07 15.53 -8.39
N GLY A 293 1.77 15.25 -7.28
CA GLY A 293 2.57 16.22 -6.53
C GLY A 293 3.74 16.77 -7.36
N ILE A 294 3.73 18.08 -7.55
CA ILE A 294 4.85 18.87 -8.05
C ILE A 294 6.00 18.71 -7.04
N GLU A 295 7.09 18.08 -7.44
CA GLU A 295 8.36 18.22 -6.73
C GLU A 295 8.76 19.71 -6.86
N LEU A 296 8.50 20.53 -5.83
CA LEU A 296 9.22 21.79 -5.64
C LEU A 296 10.63 21.45 -5.12
N GLY A 297 11.35 20.62 -5.89
CA GLY A 297 12.80 20.60 -5.83
C GLY A 297 13.27 21.94 -6.35
N GLN A 298 13.80 22.78 -5.47
CA GLN A 298 14.55 23.96 -5.91
C GLN A 298 15.67 23.51 -6.88
N PRO A 299 15.99 24.33 -7.89
CA PRO A 299 16.54 23.87 -9.18
C PRO A 299 18.03 23.50 -9.08
N PRO A 300 18.56 22.75 -10.06
CA PRO A 300 19.15 23.46 -11.19
C PRO A 300 18.82 22.74 -12.50
N LEU A 301 17.72 23.11 -13.12
CA LEU A 301 17.54 22.91 -14.55
C LEU A 301 17.20 24.29 -15.12
N ALA A 302 18.11 24.82 -15.95
CA ALA A 302 18.06 26.14 -16.58
C ALA A 302 16.90 26.25 -17.60
N LEU A 303 15.68 26.15 -17.09
CA LEU A 303 14.44 26.49 -17.76
C LEU A 303 14.07 27.90 -17.32
N GLN A 304 14.24 28.87 -18.22
CA GLN A 304 13.73 30.23 -18.00
C GLN A 304 12.51 30.42 -18.88
N TYR A 305 11.42 30.91 -18.32
CA TYR A 305 10.23 31.26 -19.08
C TYR A 305 9.73 32.63 -18.63
N TYR A 306 9.52 33.53 -19.59
CA TYR A 306 9.07 34.89 -19.33
C TYR A 306 8.44 35.50 -20.59
N PRO A 307 7.53 36.47 -20.45
CA PRO A 307 6.85 36.86 -19.20
C PRO A 307 5.87 35.76 -18.71
N ASN A 308 5.59 35.75 -17.40
CA ASN A 308 4.51 34.94 -16.81
C ASN A 308 3.84 35.77 -15.70
N PRO A 309 2.63 36.32 -15.91
CA PRO A 309 1.70 36.02 -17.01
C PRO A 309 2.17 36.47 -18.40
N ALA A 310 1.90 35.67 -19.43
CA ALA A 310 2.16 35.98 -20.84
C ALA A 310 0.92 36.60 -21.51
N ILE A 311 1.14 37.62 -22.33
CA ILE A 311 0.07 38.32 -23.07
C ILE A 311 0.21 37.99 -24.56
N ASP A 312 1.22 38.53 -25.22
CA ASP A 312 1.42 38.32 -26.66
C ASP A 312 2.43 37.22 -26.98
N ASN A 313 3.40 37.01 -26.10
CA ASN A 313 4.42 35.98 -26.28
C ASN A 313 4.85 35.37 -24.94
N LEU A 314 5.36 34.15 -25.04
CA LEU A 314 6.12 33.46 -24.01
C LEU A 314 7.46 33.04 -24.60
N THR A 315 8.56 33.55 -24.04
CA THR A 315 9.91 33.08 -24.33
C THR A 315 10.25 31.95 -23.37
N VAL A 316 10.67 30.80 -23.91
CA VAL A 316 11.15 29.64 -23.16
C VAL A 316 12.60 29.37 -23.54
N LYS A 317 13.52 29.51 -22.59
CA LYS A 317 14.92 29.11 -22.73
C LYS A 317 15.13 27.76 -22.07
N VAL A 318 15.59 26.81 -22.85
CA VAL A 318 15.89 25.44 -22.45
C VAL A 318 17.39 25.25 -22.56
N ASN A 319 18.06 24.80 -21.49
CA ASN A 319 19.50 24.49 -21.50
C ASN A 319 19.74 23.11 -20.87
N PHE A 320 19.49 22.05 -21.66
CA PHE A 320 19.55 20.64 -21.27
C PHE A 320 20.12 19.75 -22.39
N SER A 321 20.90 18.73 -22.04
CA SER A 321 21.22 17.62 -22.96
C SER A 321 20.04 16.66 -23.12
N ASN A 322 19.81 16.18 -24.35
CA ASN A 322 18.79 15.17 -24.71
C ASN A 322 17.32 15.58 -24.48
N ALA A 323 16.99 16.85 -24.70
CA ALA A 323 15.60 17.27 -24.76
C ALA A 323 14.95 16.82 -26.09
N HIS A 324 13.78 16.18 -26.02
CA HIS A 324 13.10 15.64 -27.20
C HIS A 324 12.08 16.61 -27.77
N TYR A 325 11.15 17.09 -26.93
CA TYR A 325 10.10 17.98 -27.36
C TYR A 325 9.63 18.89 -26.23
N LEU A 326 9.08 20.03 -26.62
CA LEU A 326 8.33 20.97 -25.81
C LEU A 326 6.87 20.96 -26.27
N LYS A 327 5.93 20.90 -25.33
CA LYS A 327 4.48 21.05 -25.56
C LYS A 327 3.93 22.16 -24.68
N PHE A 328 2.98 22.90 -25.21
CA PHE A 328 2.17 23.86 -24.47
C PHE A 328 0.73 23.39 -24.53
N LEU A 329 0.08 23.23 -23.37
CA LEU A 329 -1.23 22.62 -23.24
C LEU A 329 -2.19 23.54 -22.52
N ASN A 330 -3.47 23.52 -22.90
CA ASN A 330 -4.51 24.19 -22.12
C ASN A 330 -4.89 23.37 -20.87
N ALA A 331 -5.76 23.92 -20.02
CA ALA A 331 -6.22 23.27 -18.79
C ALA A 331 -6.94 21.92 -19.01
N ALA A 332 -7.46 21.66 -20.22
CA ALA A 332 -8.08 20.38 -20.58
C ALA A 332 -7.07 19.35 -21.11
N GLY A 333 -5.77 19.66 -21.10
CA GLY A 333 -4.71 18.78 -21.60
C GLY A 333 -4.56 18.77 -23.12
N GLN A 334 -5.23 19.67 -23.85
CA GLN A 334 -5.10 19.77 -25.31
C GLN A 334 -3.84 20.55 -25.66
N THR A 335 -3.04 20.02 -26.59
CA THR A 335 -1.81 20.68 -27.06
C THR A 335 -2.16 21.87 -27.96
N VAL A 336 -1.77 23.07 -27.54
CA VAL A 336 -1.94 24.32 -28.31
C VAL A 336 -0.67 24.72 -29.06
N TYR A 337 0.49 24.20 -28.64
CA TYR A 337 1.77 24.37 -29.32
C TYR A 337 2.69 23.18 -29.05
N GLN A 338 3.49 22.78 -30.04
CA GLN A 338 4.52 21.75 -29.85
C GLN A 338 5.72 22.03 -30.75
N GLN A 339 6.92 21.81 -30.23
CA GLN A 339 8.16 21.90 -30.99
C GLN A 339 9.13 20.80 -30.58
N VAL A 340 9.77 20.15 -31.56
CA VAL A 340 10.91 19.25 -31.33
C VAL A 340 12.14 20.11 -31.04
N LEU A 341 12.87 19.77 -29.98
CA LEU A 341 14.06 20.50 -29.57
C LEU A 341 15.30 19.84 -30.21
N THR A 342 16.23 20.66 -30.70
CA THR A 342 17.47 20.16 -31.33
C THR A 342 18.69 20.77 -30.65
N GLY A 343 19.55 19.90 -30.11
CA GLY A 343 20.78 20.30 -29.42
C GLY A 343 20.62 20.52 -27.92
N ASN A 344 21.68 21.01 -27.28
CA ASN A 344 21.80 21.09 -25.82
C ASN A 344 21.26 22.40 -25.21
N ALA A 345 20.98 23.42 -26.03
CA ALA A 345 20.39 24.68 -25.60
C ALA A 345 19.58 25.33 -26.72
N GLN A 346 18.36 25.77 -26.43
CA GLN A 346 17.46 26.38 -27.40
C GLN A 346 16.56 27.43 -26.74
N THR A 347 16.30 28.53 -27.46
CA THR A 347 15.27 29.51 -27.11
C THR A 347 14.08 29.32 -28.04
N VAL A 348 12.90 29.13 -27.48
CA VAL A 348 11.62 28.96 -28.19
C VAL A 348 10.72 30.15 -27.85
N ASN A 349 10.16 30.79 -28.86
CA ASN A 349 9.18 31.86 -28.68
C ASN A 349 7.80 31.33 -29.10
N ILE A 350 6.88 31.32 -28.16
CA ILE A 350 5.50 30.85 -28.36
C ILE A 350 4.62 32.09 -28.46
N ASN A 351 3.86 32.21 -29.55
CA ASN A 351 2.87 33.27 -29.70
C ASN A 351 1.64 32.94 -28.85
N THR A 352 1.27 33.83 -27.93
CA THR A 352 0.15 33.62 -26.99
C THR A 352 -1.03 34.56 -27.24
N SER A 353 -0.95 35.50 -28.18
CA SER A 353 -1.96 36.55 -28.38
C SER A 353 -3.35 36.04 -28.81
N GLY A 354 -3.41 34.82 -29.38
CA GLY A 354 -4.66 34.15 -29.76
C GLY A 354 -5.20 33.15 -28.74
N LEU A 355 -4.53 32.98 -27.59
CA LEU A 355 -4.95 32.03 -26.57
C LEU A 355 -5.93 32.69 -25.58
N MET A 356 -6.91 31.93 -25.11
CA MET A 356 -7.84 32.42 -24.10
C MET A 356 -7.11 32.67 -22.77
N PRO A 357 -7.48 33.70 -22.00
CA PRO A 357 -6.93 33.90 -20.67
C PRO A 357 -7.17 32.68 -19.77
N GLY A 358 -6.17 32.30 -18.98
CA GLY A 358 -6.26 31.16 -18.09
C GLY A 358 -4.94 30.45 -17.84
N LEU A 359 -5.04 29.29 -17.19
CA LEU A 359 -3.88 28.47 -16.83
C LEU A 359 -3.53 27.49 -17.95
N TYR A 360 -2.25 27.49 -18.33
CA TYR A 360 -1.65 26.58 -19.30
C TYR A 360 -0.49 25.80 -18.68
N LEU A 361 -0.18 24.66 -19.29
CA LEU A 361 0.92 23.79 -18.88
C LEU A 361 1.99 23.77 -19.98
N LEU A 362 3.23 24.10 -19.62
CA LEU A 362 4.40 23.95 -20.47
C LEU A 362 5.13 22.67 -20.07
N GLN A 363 5.18 21.70 -20.97
CA GLN A 363 5.79 20.40 -20.80
C GLN A 363 7.07 20.26 -21.63
N ILE A 364 8.14 19.74 -21.03
CA ILE A 364 9.43 19.48 -21.70
C ILE A 364 9.88 18.06 -21.38
N GLN A 365 9.96 17.21 -22.41
CA GLN A 365 10.47 15.85 -22.28
C GLN A 365 11.99 15.83 -22.42
N GLN A 366 12.68 15.26 -21.43
CA GLN A 366 14.11 15.02 -21.42
C GLN A 366 14.37 13.54 -21.10
N ALA A 367 14.90 12.78 -22.07
CA ALA A 367 15.01 11.32 -21.96
C ALA A 367 13.68 10.69 -21.46
N SER A 368 13.66 10.05 -20.29
CA SER A 368 12.48 9.47 -19.64
C SER A 368 11.74 10.42 -18.68
N ARG A 369 12.23 11.66 -18.46
CA ARG A 369 11.64 12.65 -17.54
C ARG A 369 10.79 13.67 -18.27
N LEU A 370 9.62 14.01 -17.71
CA LEU A 370 8.74 15.07 -18.19
C LEU A 370 8.69 16.22 -17.18
N ASN A 371 9.22 17.38 -17.56
CA ASN A 371 9.17 18.59 -16.72
C ASN A 371 7.92 19.38 -17.09
N THR A 372 7.12 19.81 -16.12
CA THR A 372 5.90 20.60 -16.36
C THR A 372 5.91 21.87 -15.53
N VAL A 373 5.70 23.04 -16.15
CA VAL A 373 5.54 24.31 -15.44
C VAL A 373 4.22 24.99 -15.82
N LYS A 374 3.67 25.76 -14.88
CA LYS A 374 2.42 26.50 -15.04
C LYS A 374 2.71 27.88 -15.67
N ILE A 375 1.99 28.20 -16.73
CA ILE A 375 2.03 29.50 -17.39
C ILE A 375 0.64 30.12 -17.32
N GLN A 376 0.55 31.33 -16.82
CA GLN A 376 -0.66 32.14 -16.87
C GLN A 376 -0.69 32.89 -18.20
N ILE A 377 -1.80 32.80 -18.94
CA ILE A 377 -2.06 33.63 -20.12
C ILE A 377 -3.10 34.69 -19.74
N GLY A 378 -2.85 35.95 -20.12
CA GLY A 378 -3.69 37.09 -19.76
C GLY A 378 -3.53 37.54 -18.30
N GLN A 379 -4.20 38.65 -17.94
CA GLN A 379 -4.37 39.05 -16.54
C GLN A 379 -5.58 38.36 -15.93
#